data_AF-A0A853AB21-F1
#
_entry.id   AF-A0A853AB21-F1
#
_cell.length_a   1.000
_cell.length_b   1.000
_cell.length_c   1.000
_cell.angle_alpha   90.00
_cell.angle_beta   90.00
_cell.angle_gamma   90.00
#
_symmetry.space_group_name_H-M   'P 1'
#
loop_
_entity.id
_entity.type
_entity.pdbx_description
1 polymer ?
#
loop_
_entity_poly.entity_id
_entity_poly.type
_entity_poly.pdbx_seq_one_letter_code
_entity_poly.pdbx_strand_id
1 'polypeptide(L)'
;MPTEPPHPSPYNQGVQQFGGVSNVGNQAVGSGARAISRDSRVLGSGAQEARGDVQGLLGELRRLLDEHAADLPDAGAARAAADILDEELSQRSPDPGVVGRVLTRLGDLVQPVAPLAGLVAQLAAVLPAVLGG
;
A
#
# COMPACT_ATOMS: atom_id res chain seq x y z
N MET A 1 47.50 11.89 34.54
CA MET A 1 46.05 12.18 34.62
C MET A 1 45.75 13.41 33.75
N PRO A 2 45.38 13.25 32.48
CA PRO A 2 44.88 14.36 31.65
C PRO A 2 43.51 14.08 30.97
N THR A 3 42.68 15.12 31.04
CA THR A 3 41.62 15.64 30.16
C THR A 3 41.33 15.02 28.78
N GLU A 4 40.04 14.79 28.49
CA GLU A 4 39.21 15.46 27.44
C GLU A 4 38.16 14.50 26.82
N PRO A 5 36.87 14.90 26.68
CA PRO A 5 35.88 14.21 25.86
C PRO A 5 35.78 14.84 24.46
N PRO A 6 35.49 14.05 23.41
CA PRO A 6 34.78 14.59 22.25
C PRO A 6 33.46 13.85 21.93
N HIS A 7 32.39 14.65 21.83
CA HIS A 7 31.13 14.37 21.10
C HIS A 7 31.38 14.24 19.57
N PRO A 8 30.35 14.04 18.71
CA PRO A 8 29.41 12.92 18.60
C PRO A 8 29.36 12.31 17.17
N SER A 9 28.67 11.16 17.05
CA SER A 9 28.02 10.60 15.85
C SER A 9 28.85 9.85 14.77
N PRO A 10 28.22 8.94 14.00
CA PRO A 10 26.82 8.50 14.06
C PRO A 10 26.69 7.02 14.49
N TYR A 11 25.57 6.70 15.13
CA TYR A 11 25.09 5.33 15.17
C TYR A 11 25.04 4.79 13.74
N ASN A 12 25.66 3.64 13.52
CA ASN A 12 25.55 2.92 12.27
C ASN A 12 24.10 2.39 12.18
N GLN A 13 23.24 3.11 11.46
CA GLN A 13 21.87 2.68 11.14
C GLN A 13 21.80 2.06 9.73
N GLY A 14 22.93 1.54 9.24
CA GLY A 14 23.01 0.85 7.96
C GLY A 14 22.77 -0.65 8.13
N VAL A 15 21.72 -1.17 7.50
CA VAL A 15 21.58 -2.61 7.26
C VAL A 15 22.62 -3.00 6.20
N GLN A 16 23.56 -3.89 6.54
CA GLN A 16 24.42 -4.55 5.55
C GLN A 16 23.86 -5.92 5.22
N GLN A 17 23.47 -6.14 3.97
CA GLN A 17 23.06 -7.45 3.46
C GLN A 17 23.93 -7.84 2.27
N PHE A 18 24.51 -9.03 2.34
CA PHE A 18 25.27 -9.64 1.27
C PHE A 18 24.44 -10.74 0.61
N GLY A 19 24.28 -10.65 -0.72
CA GLY A 19 23.92 -11.76 -1.61
C GLY A 19 22.53 -12.38 -1.44
N GLY A 20 21.60 -12.06 -2.36
CA GLY A 20 20.27 -12.68 -2.45
C GLY A 20 19.16 -11.70 -2.05
N VAL A 21 18.20 -11.51 -2.95
CA VAL A 21 17.14 -10.49 -2.94
C VAL A 21 16.55 -10.26 -1.54
N SER A 22 16.67 -9.04 -1.02
CA SER A 22 16.05 -8.63 0.24
C SER A 22 14.68 -8.05 0.00
N ASN A 23 13.63 -8.76 0.42
CA ASN A 23 12.28 -8.21 0.53
C ASN A 23 12.09 -7.71 1.95
N VAL A 24 12.34 -6.42 2.17
CA VAL A 24 12.13 -5.79 3.49
C VAL A 24 10.78 -5.08 3.49
N GLY A 25 9.81 -5.64 4.22
CA GLY A 25 8.56 -4.96 4.55
C GLY A 25 8.71 -4.02 5.76
N ASN A 26 7.97 -2.91 5.74
CA ASN A 26 7.83 -1.86 6.77
C ASN A 26 9.07 -1.56 7.63
N GLN A 27 10.01 -0.79 7.07
CA GLN A 27 11.05 -0.13 7.87
C GLN A 27 10.68 1.32 8.18
N ALA A 28 10.36 1.56 9.44
CA ALA A 28 10.30 2.88 10.03
C ALA A 28 11.68 3.23 10.61
N VAL A 29 12.56 3.85 9.82
CA VAL A 29 13.88 4.34 10.27
C VAL A 29 13.81 5.83 10.59
N GLY A 30 13.91 6.16 11.89
CA GLY A 30 13.94 7.53 12.40
C GLY A 30 13.30 7.64 13.79
N SER A 31 13.87 8.47 14.67
CA SER A 31 13.31 8.75 15.99
C SER A 31 11.95 9.44 15.86
N GLY A 32 10.87 8.70 16.11
CA GLY A 32 9.48 9.17 16.00
C GLY A 32 8.61 8.41 14.99
N ALA A 33 9.19 7.47 14.23
CA ALA A 33 8.43 6.71 13.25
C ALA A 33 7.55 5.64 13.93
N ARG A 34 6.22 5.81 13.85
CA ARG A 34 5.23 4.80 14.29
C ARG A 34 4.75 4.02 13.07
N ALA A 35 5.17 2.78 12.94
CA ALA A 35 4.51 1.80 12.09
C ALA A 35 3.32 1.20 12.87
N ILE A 36 2.10 1.45 12.41
CA ILE A 36 0.90 0.80 12.94
C ILE A 36 0.70 -0.47 12.09
N SER A 37 1.23 -1.60 12.57
CA SER A 37 0.85 -2.92 12.06
C SER A 37 -0.55 -3.26 12.55
N ARG A 38 -1.54 -3.18 11.66
CA ARG A 38 -2.70 -4.08 11.74
C ARG A 38 -2.46 -5.16 10.69
N ASP A 39 -2.25 -6.38 11.18
CA ASP A 39 -2.17 -7.62 10.38
C ASP A 39 -1.29 -7.59 9.13
N SER A 40 0.02 -7.39 9.33
CA SER A 40 1.02 -7.73 8.32
C SER A 40 1.18 -9.25 8.28
N ARG A 41 0.26 -9.96 7.62
CA ARG A 41 0.52 -11.34 7.21
C ARG A 41 1.69 -11.29 6.23
N VAL A 42 2.68 -12.10 6.54
CA VAL A 42 3.84 -12.45 5.72
C VAL A 42 3.39 -12.56 4.26
N LEU A 43 3.95 -11.74 3.37
CA LEU A 43 3.81 -11.86 1.91
C LEU A 43 4.36 -13.23 1.51
N GLY A 44 3.51 -14.24 1.60
CA GLY A 44 3.73 -15.54 1.03
C GLY A 44 3.90 -15.39 -0.48
N SER A 45 4.91 -16.06 -0.99
CA SER A 45 5.50 -15.83 -2.32
C SER A 45 4.69 -16.53 -3.41
N GLY A 46 3.38 -16.25 -3.50
CA GLY A 46 2.48 -16.85 -4.47
C GLY A 46 1.40 -15.89 -4.98
N ALA A 47 1.12 -15.94 -6.29
CA ALA A 47 0.07 -15.14 -6.94
C ALA A 47 -1.33 -15.34 -6.30
N GLN A 48 -1.57 -16.50 -5.68
CA GLN A 48 -2.82 -16.81 -4.98
C GLN A 48 -2.99 -16.01 -3.67
N GLU A 49 -1.91 -15.82 -2.91
CA GLU A 49 -1.93 -15.04 -1.67
C GLU A 49 -2.08 -13.54 -1.99
N ALA A 50 -1.34 -13.06 -2.98
CA ALA A 50 -1.47 -11.68 -3.47
C ALA A 50 -2.90 -11.36 -3.97
N ARG A 51 -3.59 -12.32 -4.60
CA ARG A 51 -5.01 -12.17 -4.97
C ARG A 51 -5.93 -12.07 -3.75
N GLY A 52 -5.67 -12.86 -2.71
CA GLY A 52 -6.40 -12.79 -1.44
C GLY A 52 -6.23 -11.44 -0.75
N ASP A 53 -4.99 -10.91 -0.75
CA ASP A 53 -4.68 -9.60 -0.18
C ASP A 53 -5.38 -8.48 -0.94
N VAL A 54 -5.38 -8.51 -2.28
CA VAL A 54 -6.09 -7.53 -3.11
C VAL A 54 -7.60 -7.55 -2.84
N GLN A 55 -8.21 -8.72 -2.75
CA GLN A 55 -9.65 -8.85 -2.44
C GLN A 55 -9.98 -8.31 -1.05
N GLY A 56 -9.12 -8.55 -0.05
CA GLY A 56 -9.26 -7.96 1.28
C GLY A 56 -9.18 -6.43 1.27
N LEU A 57 -8.22 -5.87 0.53
CA LEU A 57 -8.04 -4.43 0.36
C LEU A 57 -9.22 -3.77 -0.37
N LEU A 58 -9.80 -4.44 -1.39
CA LEU A 58 -10.99 -3.97 -2.10
C LEU A 58 -12.23 -3.96 -1.19
N GLY A 59 -12.39 -4.98 -0.34
CA GLY A 59 -13.45 -5.01 0.66
C GLY A 59 -13.35 -3.85 1.65
N GLU A 60 -12.14 -3.60 2.17
CA GLU A 60 -11.89 -2.47 3.06
C GLU A 60 -12.09 -1.12 2.36
N LEU A 61 -11.76 -1.03 1.07
CA LEU A 61 -11.96 0.18 0.26
C LEU A 61 -13.45 0.50 0.15
N ARG A 62 -14.28 -0.49 -0.18
CA ARG A 62 -15.75 -0.30 -0.25
C ARG A 62 -16.30 0.15 1.11
N ARG A 63 -15.86 -0.48 2.21
CA ARG A 63 -16.26 -0.09 3.57
C ARG A 63 -15.90 1.37 3.88
N LEU A 64 -14.66 1.78 3.61
CA LEU A 64 -14.22 3.15 3.87
C LEU A 64 -14.88 4.17 2.93
N LEU A 65 -15.18 3.80 1.68
CA LEU A 65 -15.92 4.66 0.75
C LEU A 65 -17.34 4.93 1.26
N ASP A 66 -17.97 3.93 1.88
CA ASP A 66 -19.29 4.09 2.51
C ASP A 66 -19.21 4.93 3.79
N GLU A 67 -18.19 4.70 4.63
CA GLU A 67 -17.98 5.44 5.87
C GLU A 67 -17.66 6.92 5.64
N HIS A 68 -16.87 7.23 4.61
CA HIS A 68 -16.42 8.58 4.28
C HIS A 68 -17.16 9.21 3.09
N ALA A 69 -18.31 8.66 2.69
CA ALA A 69 -19.04 9.14 1.52
C ALA A 69 -19.37 10.64 1.58
N ALA A 70 -19.64 11.19 2.78
CA ALA A 70 -19.95 12.60 2.98
C ALA A 70 -18.72 13.53 2.89
N ASP A 71 -17.51 12.98 3.07
CA ASP A 71 -16.24 13.72 3.03
C ASP A 71 -15.63 13.73 1.61
N LEU A 72 -16.18 12.94 0.69
CA LEU A 72 -15.71 12.85 -0.68
C LEU A 72 -16.37 13.90 -1.59
N PRO A 73 -15.61 14.51 -2.50
CA PRO A 73 -16.16 15.46 -3.47
C PRO A 73 -17.14 14.80 -4.44
N ASP A 74 -16.93 13.52 -4.76
CA ASP A 74 -17.85 12.70 -5.55
C ASP A 74 -17.75 11.22 -5.14
N ALA A 75 -18.52 10.85 -4.12
CA ALA A 75 -18.59 9.47 -3.64
C ALA A 75 -19.16 8.50 -4.70
N GLY A 76 -20.03 8.98 -5.59
CA GLY A 76 -20.61 8.16 -6.67
C GLY A 76 -19.54 7.74 -7.68
N ALA A 77 -18.72 8.69 -8.11
CA ALA A 77 -17.58 8.41 -8.99
C ALA A 77 -16.53 7.51 -8.32
N ALA A 78 -16.27 7.69 -7.03
CA ALA A 78 -15.31 6.87 -6.29
C ALA A 78 -15.78 5.40 -6.17
N ARG A 79 -17.07 5.19 -5.85
CA ARG A 79 -17.68 3.84 -5.84
C ARG A 79 -17.64 3.20 -7.22
N ALA A 80 -18.05 3.93 -8.26
CA ALA A 80 -18.00 3.42 -9.63
C ALA A 80 -16.58 3.04 -10.06
N ALA A 81 -15.56 3.82 -9.68
CA ALA A 81 -14.17 3.48 -9.95
C ALA A 81 -13.72 2.21 -9.20
N ALA A 82 -14.13 2.03 -7.93
CA ALA A 82 -13.86 0.81 -7.18
C ALA A 82 -14.54 -0.42 -7.80
N ASP A 83 -15.77 -0.28 -8.32
CA ASP A 83 -16.49 -1.37 -8.99
C ASP A 83 -15.85 -1.74 -10.32
N ILE A 84 -15.41 -0.76 -11.12
CA ILE A 84 -14.67 -1.02 -12.36
C ILE A 84 -13.35 -1.75 -12.05
N LEU A 85 -12.66 -1.36 -10.97
CA LEU A 85 -11.43 -2.03 -10.55
C LEU A 85 -11.67 -3.49 -10.16
N ASP A 86 -12.72 -3.76 -9.38
CA ASP A 86 -13.11 -5.11 -8.97
C ASP A 86 -13.50 -5.98 -10.17
N GLU A 87 -14.31 -5.44 -11.09
CA GLU A 87 -14.70 -6.11 -12.33
C GLU A 87 -13.47 -6.49 -13.17
N GLU A 88 -12.56 -5.54 -13.40
CA GLU A 88 -11.34 -5.77 -14.18
C GLU A 88 -10.45 -6.86 -13.56
N LEU A 89 -10.29 -6.84 -12.23
CA LEU A 89 -9.48 -7.82 -11.51
C LEU A 89 -10.15 -9.20 -11.42
N SER A 90 -11.47 -9.28 -11.61
CA SER A 90 -12.20 -10.54 -11.68
C SER A 90 -12.07 -11.24 -13.04
N GLN A 91 -11.62 -10.52 -14.07
CA GLN A 91 -11.42 -11.09 -15.40
C GLN A 91 -10.31 -12.15 -15.39
N ARG A 92 -10.40 -13.12 -16.30
CA ARG A 92 -9.36 -14.17 -16.42
C ARG A 92 -7.99 -13.60 -16.81
N SER A 93 -7.97 -12.48 -17.51
CA SER A 93 -6.78 -11.78 -17.96
C SER A 93 -6.98 -10.28 -17.79
N PRO A 94 -6.80 -9.75 -16.57
CA PRO A 94 -6.96 -8.33 -16.29
C PRO A 94 -5.99 -7.49 -17.14
N ASP A 95 -6.47 -6.35 -17.66
CA ASP A 95 -5.64 -5.39 -18.38
C ASP A 95 -4.92 -4.45 -17.38
N PRO A 96 -3.58 -4.52 -17.26
CA PRO A 96 -2.82 -3.69 -16.32
C PRO A 96 -2.94 -2.18 -16.62
N GLY A 97 -3.16 -1.80 -17.88
CA GLY A 97 -3.37 -0.42 -18.30
C GLY A 97 -4.76 0.11 -17.92
N VAL A 98 -5.78 -0.74 -17.90
CA VAL A 98 -7.10 -0.39 -17.34
C VAL A 98 -6.98 -0.23 -15.83
N VAL A 99 -6.43 -1.24 -15.14
CA VAL A 99 -6.22 -1.22 -13.69
C VAL A 99 -5.45 0.03 -13.23
N GLY A 100 -4.32 0.35 -13.88
CA GLY A 100 -3.52 1.52 -13.53
C GLY A 100 -4.25 2.85 -13.72
N ARG A 101 -5.04 2.99 -14.79
CA ARG A 101 -5.86 4.20 -15.04
C ARG A 101 -6.97 4.36 -13.99
N VAL A 102 -7.63 3.27 -13.64
CA VAL A 102 -8.71 3.27 -12.64
C VAL A 102 -8.16 3.58 -11.26
N LEU A 103 -7.02 3.00 -10.86
CA LEU A 103 -6.34 3.31 -9.60
C LEU A 103 -5.93 4.78 -9.51
N THR A 104 -5.37 5.34 -10.58
CA THR A 104 -4.96 6.75 -10.61
C THR A 104 -6.18 7.65 -10.39
N ARG A 105 -7.25 7.42 -11.15
CA ARG A 105 -8.51 8.15 -11.01
C ARG A 105 -9.10 8.01 -9.60
N LEU A 106 -9.09 6.80 -9.04
CA LEU A 106 -9.57 6.55 -7.69
C LEU A 106 -8.73 7.31 -6.65
N GLY A 107 -7.40 7.31 -6.81
CA GLY A 107 -6.47 8.07 -5.96
C GLY A 107 -6.78 9.57 -5.96
N ASP A 108 -7.07 10.16 -7.12
CA ASP A 108 -7.45 11.57 -7.22
C ASP A 108 -8.78 11.86 -6.51
N LEU A 109 -9.77 10.97 -6.66
CA LEU A 109 -11.10 11.13 -6.06
C LEU A 109 -11.07 11.03 -4.53
N VAL A 110 -10.21 10.17 -3.99
CA VAL A 110 -10.13 9.92 -2.55
C VAL A 110 -9.00 10.66 -1.84
N GLN A 111 -8.20 11.44 -2.57
CA GLN A 111 -7.08 12.23 -2.04
C GLN A 111 -7.44 13.06 -0.78
N PRO A 112 -8.63 13.69 -0.68
CA PRO A 112 -9.01 14.47 0.51
C PRO A 112 -9.16 13.63 1.78
N VAL A 113 -9.39 12.31 1.65
CA VAL A 113 -9.65 11.39 2.76
C VAL A 113 -8.42 10.50 2.96
N ALA A 114 -7.54 10.89 3.90
CA ALA A 114 -6.26 10.23 4.12
C ALA A 114 -6.34 8.70 4.33
N PRO A 115 -7.31 8.14 5.07
CA PRO A 115 -7.47 6.68 5.17
C PRO A 115 -7.69 6.00 3.82
N LEU A 116 -8.52 6.59 2.95
CA LEU A 116 -8.79 6.06 1.61
C LEU A 116 -7.56 6.20 0.70
N ALA A 117 -6.89 7.35 0.71
CA ALA A 117 -5.68 7.56 -0.08
C ALA A 117 -4.56 6.56 0.31
N GLY A 118 -4.39 6.29 1.61
CA GLY A 118 -3.45 5.28 2.09
C GLY A 118 -3.81 3.86 1.66
N LEU A 119 -5.11 3.54 1.57
CA LEU A 119 -5.56 2.23 1.09
C LEU A 119 -5.35 2.04 -0.42
N VAL A 120 -5.64 3.08 -1.23
CA VAL A 120 -5.37 3.06 -2.67
C VAL A 120 -3.88 2.90 -2.96
N ALA A 121 -3.01 3.54 -2.18
CA ALA A 121 -1.56 3.36 -2.31
C ALA A 121 -1.12 1.92 -2.00
N GLN A 122 -1.73 1.25 -1.02
CA GLN A 122 -1.47 -0.16 -0.72
C GLN A 122 -1.93 -1.07 -1.87
N LEU A 123 -3.12 -0.84 -2.44
CA LEU A 123 -3.59 -1.55 -3.63
C LEU A 123 -2.59 -1.41 -4.79
N ALA A 124 -2.12 -0.20 -5.07
CA ALA A 124 -1.15 0.05 -6.13
C ALA A 124 0.19 -0.68 -5.92
N ALA A 125 0.59 -0.94 -4.68
CA ALA A 125 1.82 -1.67 -4.36
C ALA A 125 1.68 -3.19 -4.57
N VAL A 126 0.50 -3.76 -4.30
CA VAL A 126 0.27 -5.22 -4.38
C VAL A 126 -0.14 -5.66 -5.79
N LEU A 127 -0.86 -4.81 -6.54
CA LEU A 127 -1.41 -5.15 -7.84
C LEU A 127 -0.39 -5.62 -8.90
N PRO A 128 0.83 -5.08 -9.01
CA PRO A 128 1.83 -5.59 -9.95
C PRO A 128 2.17 -7.07 -9.75
N ALA A 129 2.15 -7.56 -8.51
CA ALA A 129 2.42 -8.98 -8.21
C ALA A 129 1.28 -9.91 -8.67
N VAL A 130 0.06 -9.37 -8.79
CA VAL A 130 -1.12 -10.11 -9.28
C VAL A 130 -1.21 -10.06 -10.81
N LEU A 131 -0.76 -8.96 -11.43
CA LEU A 131 -0.86 -8.72 -12.87
C LEU A 131 0.33 -9.25 -13.68
N GLY A 132 1.51 -9.39 -13.06
CA GLY A 132 2.74 -9.87 -13.70
C GLY A 132 3.16 -11.29 -13.32
N GLY A 133 2.30 -12.01 -12.57
CA GLY A 133 2.52 -13.39 -12.14
C GLY A 133 1.96 -14.43 -13.11
#